data_AF-X1NAA1-F1
#
_entry.id   AF-X1NAA1-F1
#
_cell.length_a   1.000
_cell.length_b   1.000
_cell.length_c   1.000
_cell.angle_alpha   90.00
_cell.angle_beta   90.00
_cell.angle_gamma   90.00
#
_symmetry.space_group_name_H-M   'P 1'
#
loop_
_entity.id
_entity.type
_entity.pdbx_description
1 polymer ?
#
loop_
_entity_poly.entity_id
_entity_poly.type
_entity_poly.pdbx_seq_one_letter_code
_entity_poly.pdbx_strand_id
1 'polypeptide(L)'
;MNIVDNYLSKIDEILEKIRKEERDNLAKAAELISEAVEEDRLIHVFGTGGHSVMATMEVFYRAGGLACINPVFPPGLSVMDSHPNTERLVGYAKLVLDYYGVKRDDVIIISNVNGINAITIDSALEAKKRGAKVIAITSSEFS
;
A
#
# COMPACT_ATOMS: atom_id res chain seq x y z
N MET A 1 -28.94 21.46 4.96
CA MET A 1 -27.47 21.46 5.08
C MET A 1 -26.89 21.70 3.69
N ASN A 2 -25.87 22.54 3.55
CA ASN A 2 -25.32 22.86 2.23
C ASN A 2 -24.38 21.72 1.74
N ILE A 3 -23.89 21.80 0.48
CA ILE A 3 -23.04 20.74 -0.09
C ILE A 3 -21.68 20.60 0.62
N VAL A 4 -21.12 21.68 1.13
CA VAL A 4 -19.83 21.69 1.85
C VAL A 4 -19.99 20.98 3.20
N ASP A 5 -21.04 21.31 3.95
CA ASP A 5 -21.36 20.67 5.22
C ASP A 5 -21.64 19.17 5.04
N ASN A 6 -22.37 18.80 3.98
CA ASN A 6 -22.64 17.40 3.65
C ASN A 6 -21.35 16.64 3.33
N TYR A 7 -20.44 17.25 2.55
CA TYR A 7 -19.17 16.64 2.19
C TYR A 7 -18.27 16.43 3.41
N LEU A 8 -18.15 17.45 4.27
CA LEU A 8 -17.40 17.35 5.52
C LEU A 8 -17.99 16.26 6.44
N SER A 9 -19.32 16.24 6.60
CA SER A 9 -20.00 15.20 7.39
C SER A 9 -19.68 13.80 6.90
N LYS A 10 -19.55 13.59 5.58
CA LYS A 10 -19.19 12.27 5.02
C LYS A 10 -17.73 11.91 5.25
N ILE A 11 -16.82 12.87 5.22
CA ILE A 11 -15.42 12.63 5.61
C ILE A 11 -15.34 12.22 7.08
N ASP A 12 -16.02 12.96 7.95
CA ASP A 12 -16.02 12.68 9.39
C ASP A 12 -16.58 11.29 9.70
N GLU A 13 -17.66 10.88 9.04
CA GLU A 13 -18.21 9.52 9.13
C GLU A 13 -17.17 8.44 8.78
N ILE A 14 -16.42 8.64 7.69
CA ILE A 14 -15.38 7.68 7.24
C ILE A 14 -14.22 7.64 8.25
N LEU A 15 -13.74 8.80 8.71
CA LEU A 15 -12.64 8.87 9.69
C LEU A 15 -13.03 8.24 11.03
N GLU A 16 -14.27 8.45 11.47
CA GLU A 16 -14.81 7.83 12.67
C GLU A 16 -14.92 6.31 12.54
N LYS A 17 -15.32 5.81 11.37
CA LYS A 17 -15.34 4.38 11.08
C LYS A 17 -13.94 3.77 11.16
N ILE A 18 -12.97 4.36 10.47
CA ILE A 18 -11.56 3.94 10.52
C ILE A 18 -11.04 3.91 11.96
N ARG A 19 -11.30 4.96 12.75
CA ARG A 19 -10.87 5.04 14.15
C ARG A 19 -11.43 3.89 15.00
N LYS A 20 -12.69 3.52 14.77
CA LYS A 20 -13.39 2.48 15.56
C LYS A 20 -13.02 1.08 15.13
N GLU A 21 -12.91 0.83 13.82
CA GLU A 21 -12.81 -0.51 13.25
C GLU A 21 -11.36 -0.95 12.98
N GLU A 22 -10.47 -0.02 12.62
CA GLU A 22 -9.10 -0.37 12.18
C GLU A 22 -8.05 -0.29 13.28
N ARG A 23 -8.42 0.04 14.53
CA ARG A 23 -7.48 0.21 15.64
C ARG A 23 -6.58 -1.01 15.84
N ASP A 24 -7.17 -2.21 15.84
CA ASP A 24 -6.42 -3.44 16.07
C ASP A 24 -5.55 -3.82 14.86
N ASN A 25 -6.01 -3.54 13.64
CA ASN A 25 -5.22 -3.76 12.42
C ASN A 25 -4.04 -2.79 12.35
N LEU A 26 -4.23 -1.53 12.73
CA LEU A 26 -3.16 -0.54 12.83
C LEU A 26 -2.11 -0.95 13.87
N ALA A 27 -2.54 -1.47 15.03
CA ALA A 27 -1.62 -1.96 16.06
C ALA A 27 -0.78 -3.15 15.56
N LYS A 28 -1.42 -4.14 14.90
CA LYS A 28 -0.73 -5.28 14.29
C LYS A 28 0.25 -4.85 13.19
N ALA A 29 -0.17 -3.90 12.34
CA ALA A 29 0.69 -3.35 11.30
C ALA A 29 1.92 -2.64 11.90
N ALA A 30 1.72 -1.85 12.97
CA ALA A 30 2.80 -1.18 13.68
C ALA A 30 3.78 -2.19 14.30
N GLU A 31 3.29 -3.26 14.92
CA GLU A 31 4.11 -4.33 15.49
C GLU A 31 4.97 -5.01 14.42
N LEU A 32 4.38 -5.40 13.29
CA LEU A 32 5.12 -5.99 12.16
C LEU A 32 6.22 -5.06 11.63
N ILE A 33 5.91 -3.77 11.52
CA ILE A 33 6.87 -2.76 11.06
C ILE A 33 7.98 -2.58 12.08
N SER A 34 7.67 -2.47 13.38
CA SER A 34 8.70 -2.32 14.42
C SER A 34 9.61 -3.53 14.52
N GLU A 35 9.08 -4.75 14.46
CA GLU A 35 9.88 -5.99 14.43
C GLU A 35 10.86 -5.98 13.25
N ALA A 36 10.38 -5.62 12.06
CA ALA A 36 11.23 -5.55 10.87
C ALA A 36 12.33 -4.49 10.99
N VAL A 37 12.03 -3.34 11.62
CA VAL A 37 13.03 -2.30 11.90
C VAL A 37 14.08 -2.78 12.89
N GLU A 38 13.68 -3.48 13.97
CA GLU A 38 14.61 -4.06 14.95
C GLU A 38 15.54 -5.12 14.34
N GLU A 39 15.07 -5.82 13.31
CA GLU A 39 15.84 -6.79 12.52
C GLU A 39 16.67 -6.16 11.38
N ASP A 40 16.80 -4.83 11.32
CA ASP A 40 17.52 -4.09 10.27
C ASP A 40 17.00 -4.38 8.85
N ARG A 41 15.68 -4.50 8.71
CA ARG A 41 15.01 -4.75 7.42
C ARG A 41 14.40 -3.48 6.83
N LEU A 42 14.21 -3.53 5.51
CA LEU A 42 13.47 -2.51 4.78
C LEU A 42 11.97 -2.75 4.87
N ILE A 43 11.21 -1.66 4.88
CA ILE A 43 9.75 -1.68 4.75
C ILE A 43 9.40 -1.28 3.33
N HIS A 44 8.93 -2.23 2.54
CA HIS A 44 8.53 -1.98 1.16
C HIS A 44 7.14 -1.36 1.13
N VAL A 45 6.93 -0.31 0.35
CA VAL A 45 5.61 0.31 0.20
C VAL A 45 5.28 0.41 -1.28
N PHE A 46 4.14 -0.17 -1.67
CA PHE A 46 3.73 -0.26 -3.06
C PHE A 46 2.27 0.18 -3.24
N GLY A 47 2.08 1.36 -3.82
CA GLY A 47 0.81 1.80 -4.36
C GLY A 47 0.54 1.19 -5.73
N THR A 48 -0.31 0.18 -5.80
CA THR A 48 -0.57 -0.62 -7.01
C THR A 48 -1.66 -0.02 -7.89
N GLY A 49 -1.51 1.25 -8.26
CA GLY A 49 -2.39 1.96 -9.19
C GLY A 49 -2.13 3.45 -9.23
N GLY A 50 -2.70 4.12 -10.25
CA GLY A 50 -2.41 5.52 -10.60
C GLY A 50 -2.34 6.45 -9.39
N HIS A 51 -3.43 6.59 -8.65
CA HIS A 51 -3.49 7.45 -7.45
C HIS A 51 -2.98 6.74 -6.18
N SER A 52 -2.99 5.40 -6.15
CA SER A 52 -2.52 4.63 -4.99
C SER A 52 -1.02 4.80 -4.74
N VAL A 53 -0.26 5.18 -5.76
CA VAL A 53 1.16 5.59 -5.62
C VAL A 53 1.37 6.67 -4.56
N MET A 54 0.38 7.53 -4.32
CA MET A 54 0.47 8.60 -3.32
C MET A 54 0.66 8.07 -1.90
N ALA A 55 0.16 6.87 -1.58
CA ALA A 55 0.42 6.24 -0.29
C ALA A 55 1.90 5.93 -0.08
N THR A 56 2.60 5.54 -1.15
CA THR A 56 4.06 5.33 -1.14
C THR A 56 4.81 6.65 -1.03
N MET A 57 4.38 7.68 -1.78
CA MET A 57 4.96 9.02 -1.73
C MET A 57 4.82 9.66 -0.34
N GLU A 58 3.69 9.47 0.32
CA GLU A 58 3.41 10.09 1.62
C GLU A 58 4.37 9.61 2.72
N VAL A 59 4.87 8.38 2.64
CA VAL A 59 5.78 7.83 3.67
C VAL A 59 7.25 7.84 3.25
N PHE A 60 7.56 8.11 1.98
CA PHE A 60 8.93 8.09 1.48
C PHE A 60 9.62 9.46 1.58
N TYR A 61 10.81 9.47 2.17
CA TYR A 61 11.77 10.58 2.14
C TYR A 61 11.18 11.97 2.50
N ARG A 62 10.50 12.04 3.65
CA ARG A 62 9.94 13.27 4.21
C ARG A 62 10.32 13.47 5.67
N ALA A 63 10.17 14.70 6.16
CA ALA A 63 10.34 15.02 7.57
C ALA A 63 9.41 14.15 8.46
N GLY A 64 9.98 13.51 9.47
CA GLY A 64 9.27 12.59 10.38
C GLY A 64 9.08 11.18 9.84
N GLY A 65 9.54 10.86 8.64
CA GLY A 65 9.46 9.52 8.06
C GLY A 65 10.55 8.56 8.59
N LEU A 66 10.27 7.26 8.52
CA LEU A 66 11.28 6.22 8.79
C LEU A 66 12.31 6.18 7.65
N ALA A 67 13.59 6.10 8.00
CA ALA A 67 14.68 6.05 7.01
C ALA A 67 14.71 4.73 6.21
N CYS A 68 14.19 3.64 6.76
CA CYS A 68 14.19 2.30 6.15
C CYS A 68 13.00 2.02 5.21
N ILE A 69 12.26 3.04 4.78
CA ILE A 69 11.22 2.88 3.75
C ILE A 69 11.88 2.64 2.39
N ASN A 70 11.54 1.53 1.74
CA ASN A 70 11.86 1.26 0.34
C ASN A 70 10.62 1.48 -0.54
N PRO A 71 10.57 2.57 -1.33
CA PRO A 71 9.40 2.88 -2.14
C PRO A 71 9.38 2.09 -3.45
N VAL A 72 8.25 1.46 -3.77
CA VAL A 72 8.07 0.70 -5.01
C VAL A 72 7.38 1.57 -6.05
N PHE A 73 8.15 2.07 -7.02
CA PHE A 73 7.72 2.97 -8.10
C PHE A 73 8.04 2.40 -9.50
N PRO A 74 7.38 1.31 -9.92
CA PRO A 74 7.60 0.75 -11.24
C PRO A 74 6.99 1.66 -12.33
N PRO A 75 7.53 1.62 -13.55
CA PRO A 75 7.01 2.43 -14.65
C PRO A 75 5.58 2.03 -15.02
N GLY A 76 4.80 3.00 -15.50
CA GLY A 76 3.46 2.79 -16.02
C GLY A 76 2.37 2.60 -14.96
N LEU A 77 2.64 2.88 -13.69
CA LEU A 77 1.67 2.84 -12.59
C LEU A 77 1.48 4.18 -11.86
N SER A 78 2.27 5.22 -12.16
CA SER A 78 2.12 6.52 -11.51
C SER A 78 1.08 7.39 -12.22
N VAL A 79 0.52 8.41 -11.56
CA VAL A 79 -0.37 9.38 -12.23
C VAL A 79 0.26 10.01 -13.48
N MET A 80 1.59 10.13 -13.54
CA MET A 80 2.31 10.79 -14.64
C MET A 80 2.42 9.92 -15.90
N ASP A 81 2.46 8.60 -15.74
CA ASP A 81 2.78 7.66 -16.82
C ASP A 81 1.87 6.42 -16.87
N SER A 82 0.84 6.37 -16.01
CA SER A 82 -0.04 5.22 -15.91
C SER A 82 -0.87 4.98 -17.17
N HIS A 83 -1.06 3.70 -17.47
CA HIS A 83 -2.03 3.25 -18.45
C HIS A 83 -2.94 2.20 -17.81
N PRO A 84 -4.27 2.23 -18.03
CA PRO A 84 -5.21 1.26 -17.42
C PRO A 84 -4.88 -0.21 -17.71
N ASN A 85 -4.14 -0.48 -18.79
CA ASN A 85 -3.69 -1.82 -19.14
C ASN A 85 -2.50 -2.30 -18.29
N THR A 86 -1.66 -1.39 -17.78
CA THR A 86 -0.51 -1.76 -16.94
C THR A 86 -0.97 -2.37 -15.62
N GLU A 87 -2.02 -1.81 -15.01
CA GLU A 87 -2.65 -2.35 -13.80
C GLU A 87 -3.26 -3.75 -14.00
N ARG A 88 -3.49 -4.14 -15.25
CA ARG A 88 -4.07 -5.44 -15.65
C ARG A 88 -3.03 -6.44 -16.14
N LEU A 89 -1.75 -6.06 -16.17
CA LEU A 89 -0.67 -6.91 -16.68
C LEU A 89 -0.28 -7.98 -15.66
N VAL A 90 -0.74 -9.21 -15.89
CA VAL A 90 -0.40 -10.38 -15.08
C VAL A 90 1.10 -10.68 -15.17
N GLY A 91 1.72 -11.00 -14.04
CA GLY A 91 3.14 -11.34 -13.93
C GLY A 91 4.08 -10.14 -13.81
N TYR A 92 3.57 -8.91 -13.96
CA TYR A 92 4.39 -7.71 -13.80
C TYR A 92 4.90 -7.56 -12.35
N ALA A 93 4.07 -7.91 -11.36
CA ALA A 93 4.42 -7.85 -9.94
C ALA A 93 5.73 -8.59 -9.62
N LYS A 94 5.94 -9.77 -10.21
CA LYS A 94 7.17 -10.55 -9.98
C LYS A 94 8.41 -9.77 -10.39
N LEU A 95 8.39 -9.14 -11.57
CA LEU A 95 9.51 -8.36 -12.07
C LEU A 95 9.77 -7.14 -11.19
N VAL A 96 8.70 -6.48 -10.72
CA VAL A 96 8.79 -5.35 -9.79
C VAL A 96 9.42 -5.78 -8.47
N LEU A 97 8.88 -6.82 -7.82
CA LEU A 97 9.37 -7.31 -6.53
C LEU A 97 10.79 -7.88 -6.62
N ASP A 98 11.18 -8.46 -7.77
CA ASP A 98 12.57 -8.86 -8.06
C ASP A 98 13.51 -7.63 -8.07
N TYR A 99 13.13 -6.56 -8.78
CA TYR A 99 13.94 -5.34 -8.87
C TYR A 99 14.10 -4.62 -7.53
N TYR A 100 13.00 -4.49 -6.77
CA TYR A 100 13.03 -3.85 -5.45
C TYR A 100 13.58 -4.75 -4.34
N GLY A 101 13.90 -6.00 -4.66
CA GLY A 101 14.57 -6.92 -3.74
C GLY A 101 13.72 -7.31 -2.54
N VAL A 102 12.40 -7.48 -2.72
CA VAL A 102 11.51 -7.99 -1.66
C VAL A 102 11.88 -9.43 -1.33
N LYS A 103 12.25 -9.68 -0.07
CA LYS A 103 12.75 -10.98 0.42
C LYS A 103 11.81 -11.59 1.46
N ARG A 104 12.16 -12.81 1.87
CA ARG A 104 11.51 -13.51 2.97
C ARG A 104 11.63 -12.69 4.27
N ASP A 105 10.55 -12.68 5.04
CA ASP A 105 10.41 -12.02 6.34
C ASP A 105 10.46 -10.46 6.28
N ASP A 106 10.66 -9.86 5.10
CA ASP A 106 10.44 -8.42 4.90
C ASP A 106 8.95 -8.07 5.05
N VAL A 107 8.67 -6.80 5.34
CA VAL A 107 7.31 -6.25 5.35
C VAL A 107 7.05 -5.51 4.04
N ILE A 108 5.90 -5.78 3.42
CA ILE A 108 5.40 -5.00 2.29
C ILE A 108 3.99 -4.45 2.58
N ILE A 109 3.83 -3.14 2.45
CA ILE A 109 2.55 -2.45 2.48
C ILE A 109 2.07 -2.31 1.03
N ILE A 110 0.92 -2.88 0.71
CA ILE A 110 0.28 -2.77 -0.60
C ILE A 110 -0.97 -1.91 -0.46
N SER A 111 -1.01 -0.78 -1.17
CA SER A 111 -2.13 0.15 -1.14
C SER A 111 -2.86 0.17 -2.49
N ASN A 112 -4.16 -0.09 -2.46
CA ASN A 112 -5.03 0.05 -3.62
C ASN A 112 -6.49 0.27 -3.18
N VAL A 113 -7.20 1.20 -3.82
CA VAL A 113 -8.56 1.58 -3.43
C VAL A 113 -9.56 0.43 -3.44
N ASN A 114 -9.50 -0.48 -4.42
CA ASN A 114 -10.47 -1.57 -4.56
C ASN A 114 -9.84 -2.96 -4.48
N GLY A 115 -8.52 -3.10 -4.62
CA GLY A 115 -7.82 -4.36 -4.43
C GLY A 115 -8.04 -5.41 -5.52
N ILE A 116 -8.72 -5.07 -6.62
CA ILE A 116 -9.17 -6.06 -7.62
C ILE A 116 -8.32 -6.12 -8.90
N ASN A 117 -7.40 -5.16 -9.12
CA ASN A 117 -6.59 -5.15 -10.34
C ASN A 117 -5.50 -6.24 -10.29
N ALA A 118 -5.05 -6.70 -11.46
CA ALA A 118 -4.12 -7.83 -11.56
C ALA A 118 -2.79 -7.53 -10.84
N ILE A 119 -2.25 -6.32 -10.99
CA ILE A 119 -0.99 -5.94 -10.35
C ILE A 119 -1.09 -5.97 -8.82
N THR A 120 -2.21 -5.59 -8.22
CA THR A 120 -2.42 -5.63 -6.76
C THR A 120 -2.49 -7.07 -6.27
N ILE A 121 -3.32 -7.89 -6.91
CA ILE A 121 -3.51 -9.29 -6.52
C ILE A 121 -2.20 -10.07 -6.70
N ASP A 122 -1.53 -9.91 -7.85
CA ASP A 122 -0.25 -10.56 -8.14
C ASP A 122 0.83 -10.13 -7.14
N SER A 123 0.87 -8.84 -6.75
CA SER A 123 1.84 -8.35 -5.76
C SER A 123 1.64 -8.99 -4.40
N ALA A 124 0.39 -9.11 -3.94
CA ALA A 124 0.07 -9.77 -2.67
C ALA A 124 0.40 -11.27 -2.70
N LEU A 125 0.08 -11.96 -3.80
CA LEU A 125 0.37 -13.39 -3.97
C LEU A 125 1.88 -13.66 -4.06
N GLU A 126 2.60 -12.87 -4.85
CA GLU A 126 4.03 -13.02 -5.04
C GLU A 126 4.81 -12.66 -3.76
N ALA A 127 4.40 -11.62 -3.03
CA ALA A 127 4.96 -11.31 -1.71
C ALA A 127 4.78 -12.48 -0.72
N LYS A 128 3.57 -13.05 -0.64
CA LYS A 128 3.31 -14.23 0.19
C LYS A 128 4.15 -15.43 -0.23
N LYS A 129 4.30 -15.67 -1.54
CA LYS A 129 5.14 -16.75 -2.07
C LYS A 129 6.61 -16.61 -1.66
N ARG A 130 7.12 -15.37 -1.55
CA ARG A 130 8.48 -15.08 -1.06
C ARG A 130 8.61 -15.24 0.46
N GLY A 131 7.50 -15.36 1.18
CA GLY A 131 7.46 -15.36 2.64
C GLY A 131 7.57 -13.95 3.24
N ALA A 132 7.25 -12.90 2.48
CA ALA A 132 7.13 -11.55 3.03
C ALA A 132 5.82 -11.40 3.81
N LYS A 133 5.82 -10.56 4.84
CA LYS A 133 4.63 -10.18 5.60
C LYS A 133 3.90 -9.07 4.83
N VAL A 134 2.62 -9.28 4.51
CA VAL A 134 1.84 -8.34 3.68
C VAL A 134 0.86 -7.56 4.55
N ILE A 135 0.92 -6.24 4.48
CA ILE A 135 -0.08 -5.31 5.02
C ILE A 135 -0.85 -4.73 3.84
N ALA A 136 -2.19 -4.82 3.84
CA ALA A 136 -3.03 -4.29 2.78
C ALA A 136 -3.78 -3.06 3.25
N ILE A 137 -3.78 -1.99 2.45
CA ILE A 137 -4.62 -0.80 2.63
C ILE A 137 -5.59 -0.75 1.46
N THR A 138 -6.87 -1.02 1.72
CA THR A 138 -7.90 -1.10 0.69
C THR A 138 -9.29 -0.78 1.22
N SER A 139 -10.27 -0.59 0.33
CA SER A 139 -11.68 -0.43 0.69
C SER A 139 -12.47 -1.66 0.27
N SER A 140 -12.82 -2.50 1.24
CA SER A 140 -13.60 -3.73 1.01
C SER A 140 -15.00 -3.48 0.49
N GLU A 141 -15.56 -2.28 0.70
CA GLU A 141 -16.88 -1.89 0.18
C GLU A 141 -16.85 -1.60 -1.34
N PHE A 142 -15.67 -1.37 -1.91
CA PHE A 142 -15.46 -1.13 -3.34
C PHE A 142 -14.90 -2.35 -4.10
N SER A 143 -14.62 -3.45 -3.39
CA SER A 143 -14.06 -4.69 -3.94
C SER A 143 -15.11 -5.62 -4.53
#